data_AF-A0A7J8YLZ6-F1
#
_entry.id   AF-A0A7J8YLZ6-F1
#
_cell.length_a   1.000
_cell.length_b   1.000
_cell.length_c   1.000
_cell.angle_alpha   90.00
_cell.angle_beta   90.00
_cell.angle_gamma   90.00
#
_symmetry.space_group_name_H-M   'P 1'
#
loop_
_entity.id
_entity.type
_entity.pdbx_description
1 polymer ?
#
loop_
_entity_poly.entity_id
_entity_poly.type
_entity_poly.pdbx_seq_one_letter_code
_entity_poly.pdbx_strand_id
1 'polypeptide(L)'
;MVGSQALVAFKDKGFVVAKTYNISSYSSIVEGKLSFEIWDLEARVANDGKMVIYCSLKIPAGAKKLNQVWQVGAAVSNGQLMKHELGKANLGSMGELNLVETVSSISTPPELEPFPKLQLSRKYSGHGSRVNAGIWIFGLISLLIFM
;
A
#
# COMPACT_ATOMS: atom_id res chain seq x y z
N MET A 1 -13.67 7.48 1.10
CA MET A 1 -14.77 7.42 2.10
C MET A 1 -14.47 8.35 3.25
N VAL A 2 -15.47 8.99 3.85
CA VAL A 2 -15.24 9.79 5.07
C VAL A 2 -14.81 8.87 6.22
N GLY A 3 -13.82 9.31 7.00
CA GLY A 3 -13.21 8.53 8.09
C GLY A 3 -12.13 7.56 7.65
N SER A 4 -11.90 7.39 6.33
CA SER A 4 -10.82 6.54 5.81
C SER A 4 -9.53 7.33 5.58
N GLN A 5 -8.41 6.61 5.58
CA GLN A 5 -7.11 7.08 5.16
C GLN A 5 -6.72 6.42 3.85
N ALA A 6 -6.05 7.17 2.96
CA ALA A 6 -5.77 6.70 1.62
C ALA A 6 -4.34 6.98 1.17
N LEU A 7 -3.78 6.00 0.45
CA LEU A 7 -2.62 6.15 -0.43
C LEU A 7 -3.15 6.26 -1.85
N VAL A 8 -2.76 7.30 -2.57
CA VAL A 8 -3.27 7.55 -3.93
C VAL A 8 -2.11 7.86 -4.87
N ALA A 9 -2.06 7.12 -5.99
CA ALA A 9 -1.19 7.42 -7.12
C ALA A 9 -1.98 8.14 -8.21
N PHE A 10 -1.42 9.21 -8.77
CA PHE A 10 -2.01 9.92 -9.89
C PHE A 10 -0.97 10.72 -10.68
N LYS A 11 -1.36 11.23 -11.86
CA LYS A 11 -0.53 12.15 -12.63
C LYS A 11 -0.71 13.57 -12.11
N ASP A 12 0.38 14.17 -11.65
CA ASP A 12 0.47 15.59 -11.31
C ASP A 12 1.47 16.26 -12.26
N LYS A 13 1.00 17.22 -13.05
CA LYS A 13 1.81 17.93 -14.08
C LYS A 13 2.62 16.98 -15.00
N GLY A 14 2.04 15.83 -15.34
CA GLY A 14 2.66 14.82 -16.21
C GLY A 14 3.53 13.79 -15.50
N PHE A 15 3.85 13.98 -14.22
CA PHE A 15 4.61 13.03 -13.41
C PHE A 15 3.69 12.16 -12.58
N VAL A 16 4.04 10.88 -12.42
CA VAL A 16 3.32 10.00 -11.50
C VAL A 16 3.84 10.23 -10.09
N VAL A 17 2.93 10.53 -9.17
CA VAL A 17 3.21 10.79 -7.75
C VAL A 17 2.34 9.92 -6.87
N ALA A 18 2.85 9.58 -5.69
CA ALA A 18 2.08 8.95 -4.62
C ALA A 18 1.90 9.95 -3.47
N LYS A 19 0.67 10.10 -2.97
CA LYS A 19 0.34 11.02 -1.88
C LYS A 19 -0.58 10.36 -0.85
N THR A 20 -0.56 10.89 0.37
CA THR A 20 -1.37 10.41 1.49
C THR A 20 -2.51 11.38 1.78
N TYR A 21 -3.66 10.84 2.15
CA TYR A 21 -4.87 11.62 2.42
C TYR A 21 -5.56 11.11 3.68
N ASN A 22 -5.92 12.02 4.57
CA ASN A 22 -6.81 11.75 5.69
C ASN A 22 -8.20 12.33 5.36
N ILE A 23 -9.14 11.45 4.99
CA ILE A 23 -10.41 11.87 4.40
C ILE A 23 -11.42 12.16 5.51
N SER A 24 -11.51 13.43 5.91
CA SER A 24 -12.50 13.89 6.90
C SER A 24 -13.82 14.37 6.28
N SER A 25 -13.83 14.68 4.98
CA SER A 25 -15.02 15.17 4.26
C SER A 25 -15.02 14.79 2.79
N TYR A 26 -16.18 14.88 2.14
CA TYR A 26 -16.32 14.71 0.68
C TYR A 26 -16.12 16.01 -0.10
N SER A 27 -16.23 17.16 0.57
CA SER A 27 -16.12 18.49 -0.05
C SER A 27 -14.69 19.02 -0.07
N SER A 28 -13.82 18.52 0.82
CA SER A 28 -12.42 18.91 0.92
C SER A 28 -11.53 17.68 1.01
N ILE A 29 -10.97 17.29 -0.14
CA ILE A 29 -10.00 16.19 -0.25
C ILE A 29 -8.61 16.82 -0.34
N VAL A 30 -7.91 16.82 0.79
CA VAL A 30 -6.58 17.42 0.92
C VAL A 30 -5.58 16.40 1.45
N GLU A 31 -4.32 16.58 1.06
CA GLU A 31 -3.23 15.73 1.53
C GLU A 31 -3.13 15.78 3.06
N GLY A 32 -2.79 14.65 3.67
CA GLY A 32 -2.72 14.55 5.12
C GLY A 32 -2.02 13.29 5.57
N LYS A 33 -1.38 13.36 6.73
CA LYS A 33 -0.67 12.22 7.34
C LYS A 33 -1.66 11.12 7.70
N LEU A 34 -1.21 9.88 7.53
CA LEU A 34 -1.94 8.71 8.00
C LEU A 34 -1.66 8.49 9.50
N SER A 35 -2.53 7.74 10.18
CA SER A 35 -2.31 7.32 11.57
C SER A 35 -1.25 6.22 11.68
N PHE A 36 -0.87 5.63 10.56
CA PHE A 36 0.25 4.69 10.46
C PHE A 36 1.51 5.42 10.01
N GLU A 37 2.64 4.99 10.55
CA GLU A 37 3.95 5.41 10.05
C GLU A 37 4.21 4.71 8.70
N ILE A 38 4.66 5.47 7.71
CA ILE A 38 4.90 5.00 6.34
C ILE A 38 6.29 5.46 5.91
N TRP A 39 7.02 4.58 5.22
CA TRP A 39 8.28 4.90 4.57
C TRP A 39 8.36 4.26 3.18
N ASP A 40 9.37 4.67 2.41
CA ASP A 40 9.60 4.22 1.03
C ASP A 40 8.39 4.42 0.11
N LEU A 41 7.61 5.51 0.30
CA LEU A 41 6.44 5.81 -0.51
C LEU A 41 6.85 6.31 -1.90
N GLU A 42 6.50 5.53 -2.92
CA GLU A 42 6.70 5.89 -4.32
C GLU A 42 5.55 5.36 -5.20
N ALA A 43 5.39 5.94 -6.40
CA ALA A 43 4.52 5.39 -7.43
C ALA A 43 5.23 5.31 -8.77
N ARG A 44 4.91 4.26 -9.53
CA ARG A 44 5.47 4.00 -10.87
C ARG A 44 4.37 3.57 -11.83
N VAL A 45 4.63 3.74 -13.12
CA VAL A 45 3.77 3.18 -14.17
C VAL A 45 4.33 1.82 -14.57
N ALA A 46 3.52 0.78 -14.46
CA ALA A 46 3.85 -0.55 -14.93
C ALA A 46 3.75 -0.63 -16.48
N ASN A 47 4.30 -1.70 -17.05
CA ASN A 47 4.33 -1.88 -18.52
C ASN A 47 2.94 -1.92 -19.16
N ASP A 48 1.90 -2.29 -18.40
CA ASP A 48 0.50 -2.30 -18.85
C ASP A 48 -0.20 -0.93 -18.67
N GLY A 49 0.55 0.12 -18.34
CA GLY A 49 0.04 1.48 -18.16
C GLY A 49 -0.61 1.74 -16.80
N LYS A 50 -0.70 0.75 -15.90
CA LYS A 50 -1.26 0.92 -14.57
C LYS A 50 -0.28 1.63 -13.64
N MET A 51 -0.81 2.41 -12.70
CA MET A 51 -0.01 2.98 -11.62
C MET A 51 0.07 1.99 -10.46
N VAL A 52 1.28 1.79 -9.95
CA VAL A 52 1.58 0.94 -8.80
C VAL A 52 2.17 1.80 -7.69
N ILE A 53 1.65 1.67 -6.48
CA ILE A 53 2.18 2.29 -5.28
C ILE A 53 3.09 1.27 -4.59
N TYR A 54 4.30 1.70 -4.22
CA TYR A 54 5.17 0.96 -3.32
C TYR A 54 5.30 1.77 -2.03
N CYS A 55 5.18 1.09 -0.90
CA CYS A 55 5.40 1.68 0.42
C CYS A 55 5.54 0.58 1.47
N SER A 56 6.11 0.94 2.62
CA SER A 56 6.11 0.13 3.82
C SER A 56 5.28 0.83 4.90
N LEU A 57 4.42 0.08 5.59
CA LEU A 57 3.58 0.59 6.67
C LEU A 57 3.94 -0.07 8.00
N LYS A 58 4.04 0.73 9.06
CA LYS A 58 4.18 0.22 10.43
C LYS A 58 2.85 -0.29 10.91
N ILE A 59 2.77 -1.59 11.06
CA ILE A 59 1.63 -2.23 11.70
C ILE A 59 1.82 -2.15 13.22
N PRO A 60 0.78 -1.70 13.98
CA PRO A 60 0.84 -1.73 15.44
C PRO A 60 1.11 -3.15 15.96
N ALA A 61 1.93 -3.25 17.01
CA ALA A 61 2.24 -4.54 17.62
C ALA A 61 0.96 -5.25 18.09
N GLY A 62 0.82 -6.53 17.74
CA GLY A 62 -0.35 -7.34 18.08
C GLY A 62 -1.58 -7.11 17.19
N ALA A 63 -1.53 -6.24 16.17
CA ALA A 63 -2.60 -6.14 15.19
C ALA A 63 -2.67 -7.43 14.35
N LYS A 64 -3.83 -8.08 14.35
CA LYS A 64 -4.08 -9.30 13.57
C LYS A 64 -4.79 -9.03 12.25
N LYS A 65 -5.44 -7.87 12.15
CA LYS A 65 -6.37 -7.51 11.08
C LYS A 65 -6.26 -6.02 10.78
N LEU A 66 -6.47 -5.64 9.53
CA LEU A 66 -6.63 -4.26 9.09
C LEU A 66 -7.90 -4.13 8.27
N ASN A 67 -8.60 -3.02 8.39
CA ASN A 67 -9.68 -2.69 7.47
C ASN A 67 -9.07 -2.07 6.20
N GLN A 68 -9.54 -2.52 5.05
CA GLN A 68 -9.21 -1.95 3.76
C GLN A 68 -10.48 -1.41 3.09
N VAL A 69 -10.34 -0.28 2.41
CA VAL A 69 -11.36 0.25 1.51
C VAL A 69 -10.72 0.42 0.14
N TRP A 70 -11.42 -0.01 -0.89
CA TRP A 70 -11.00 0.18 -2.27
C TRP A 70 -12.01 1.08 -2.94
N GLN A 71 -11.55 2.09 -3.66
CA GLN A 71 -12.44 3.04 -4.33
C GLN A 71 -11.93 3.24 -5.73
N VAL A 72 -12.85 3.27 -6.70
CA VAL A 72 -12.53 3.73 -8.05
C VAL A 72 -12.38 5.26 -7.97
N GLY A 73 -11.21 5.77 -8.37
CA GLY A 73 -11.00 7.22 -8.45
C GLY A 73 -11.87 7.83 -9.56
N ALA A 74 -12.51 8.97 -9.31
CA ALA A 74 -13.31 9.66 -10.34
C ALA A 74 -12.41 10.38 -11.36
N ALA A 75 -11.74 11.44 -10.92
CA ALA A 75 -10.88 12.26 -11.75
C ALA A 75 -9.84 12.98 -10.89
N VAL A 76 -8.79 13.47 -11.55
CA VAL A 76 -7.89 14.48 -10.99
C VAL A 76 -8.08 15.76 -11.78
N SER A 77 -8.43 16.84 -11.10
CA SER A 77 -8.65 18.15 -11.71
C SER A 77 -7.73 19.17 -11.06
N ASN A 78 -6.93 19.88 -11.86
CA ASN A 78 -5.96 20.88 -11.37
C ASN A 78 -5.03 20.35 -10.26
N GLY A 79 -4.61 19.08 -10.36
CA GLY A 79 -3.75 18.42 -9.38
C GLY A 79 -4.46 18.00 -8.08
N GLN A 80 -5.78 18.16 -8.00
CA GLN A 80 -6.60 17.77 -6.85
C GLN A 80 -7.46 16.55 -7.18
N LEU A 81 -7.61 15.67 -6.18
CA LEU A 81 -8.47 14.50 -6.29
C LEU A 81 -9.94 14.91 -6.22
N MET A 82 -10.75 14.37 -7.13
CA MET A 82 -12.19 14.56 -7.10
C MET A 82 -12.88 13.39 -6.39
N LYS A 83 -13.99 13.70 -5.72
CA LYS A 83 -14.84 12.71 -5.05
C LYS A 83 -15.32 11.66 -6.05
N HIS A 84 -15.19 10.38 -5.71
CA HIS A 84 -15.78 9.28 -6.47
C HIS A 84 -17.31 9.21 -6.32
N GLU A 85 -17.96 8.48 -7.21
CA GLU A 85 -19.41 8.24 -7.11
C GLU A 85 -19.75 7.41 -5.86
N LEU A 86 -20.86 7.73 -5.20
CA LEU A 86 -21.31 7.06 -3.97
C LEU A 86 -22.34 5.96 -4.24
N GLY A 87 -22.24 5.30 -5.39
CA GLY A 87 -23.08 4.14 -5.72
C GLY A 87 -22.80 2.94 -4.81
N LYS A 88 -23.74 2.00 -4.76
CA LYS A 88 -23.69 0.81 -3.89
C LYS A 88 -22.39 0.01 -4.01
N ALA A 89 -21.85 -0.13 -5.22
CA ALA A 89 -20.60 -0.85 -5.46
C ALA A 89 -19.41 -0.19 -4.72
N ASN A 90 -19.27 1.14 -4.84
CA ASN A 90 -18.19 1.88 -4.19
C ASN A 90 -18.37 1.91 -2.66
N LEU A 91 -19.59 2.09 -2.17
CA LEU A 91 -19.88 2.04 -0.74
C LEU A 91 -19.64 0.66 -0.12
N GLY A 92 -19.86 -0.41 -0.88
CA GLY A 92 -19.60 -1.79 -0.47
C GLY A 92 -18.16 -2.25 -0.68
N SER A 93 -17.29 -1.44 -1.29
CA SER A 93 -15.90 -1.80 -1.61
C SER A 93 -15.00 -1.68 -0.39
N MET A 94 -15.25 -2.51 0.60
CA MET A 94 -14.50 -2.61 1.85
C MET A 94 -14.25 -4.07 2.21
N GLY A 95 -13.23 -4.32 3.01
CA GLY A 95 -12.91 -5.65 3.47
C GLY A 95 -11.92 -5.65 4.62
N GLU A 96 -11.65 -6.85 5.13
CA GLU A 96 -10.67 -7.07 6.18
C GLU A 96 -9.46 -7.81 5.61
N LEU A 97 -8.27 -7.31 5.93
CA LEU A 97 -7.00 -7.94 5.63
C LEU A 97 -6.51 -8.65 6.90
N ASN A 98 -6.50 -9.97 6.90
CA ASN A 98 -5.90 -10.77 7.95
C ASN A 98 -4.38 -10.79 7.78
N LEU A 99 -3.66 -10.43 8.85
CA LEU A 99 -2.21 -10.44 8.87
C LEU A 99 -1.73 -11.80 9.34
N VAL A 100 -0.98 -12.49 8.50
CA VAL A 100 -0.35 -13.77 8.85
C VAL A 100 1.07 -13.50 9.28
N GLU A 101 1.41 -13.87 10.52
CA GLU A 101 2.78 -13.87 10.99
C GLU A 101 3.50 -15.08 10.38
N THR A 102 4.14 -14.91 9.22
CA THR A 102 5.13 -15.89 8.77
C THR A 102 6.41 -15.66 9.55
N VAL A 103 6.53 -16.34 10.69
CA VAL A 103 7.83 -16.56 11.32
C VAL A 103 8.60 -17.58 10.46
N SER A 104 9.32 -17.10 9.44
CA SER A 104 10.34 -17.93 8.81
C SER A 104 11.43 -18.17 9.87
N SER A 105 11.33 -19.30 10.57
CA SER A 105 12.42 -19.82 11.38
C SER A 105 13.62 -20.00 10.45
N ILE A 106 14.59 -19.09 10.54
CA ILE A 106 15.89 -19.28 9.90
C ILE A 106 16.53 -20.47 10.61
N SER A 107 16.32 -21.67 10.08
CA SER A 107 17.12 -22.83 10.45
C SER A 107 18.53 -22.60 9.91
N THR A 108 19.49 -22.56 10.82
CA THR A 108 20.93 -22.45 10.60
C THR A 108 21.37 -23.23 9.35
N PRO A 109 22.00 -22.58 8.34
CA PRO A 109 22.62 -23.30 7.22
C PRO A 109 23.73 -24.23 7.73
N PRO A 110 23.92 -25.42 7.13
CA PRO A 110 25.03 -26.29 7.50
C PRO A 110 26.35 -25.56 7.22
N GLU A 111 27.23 -25.60 8.22
CA GLU A 111 28.56 -25.02 8.22
C GLU A 111 29.40 -25.65 7.10
N LEU A 112 29.88 -24.82 6.16
CA LEU A 112 30.93 -25.16 5.22
C LEU A 112 32.24 -24.54 5.74
N GLU A 113 33.27 -25.37 5.80
CA GLU A 113 34.63 -25.11 6.28
C GLU A 113 35.33 -23.86 5.70
N PRO A 114 36.39 -23.34 6.37
CA PRO A 114 36.59 -21.90 6.54
C PRO A 114 37.51 -21.25 5.49
N PHE A 115 37.20 -20.02 5.10
CA PHE A 115 38.15 -19.11 4.41
C PHE A 115 38.03 -17.67 4.98
N PRO A 116 39.09 -16.83 4.88
CA PRO A 116 39.58 -16.03 6.00
C PRO A 116 38.81 -14.72 6.26
N LYS A 117 38.81 -14.31 7.54
CA LYS A 117 38.18 -13.09 8.08
C LYS A 117 38.73 -11.81 7.44
N LEU A 118 37.84 -11.01 6.85
CA LEU A 118 38.01 -9.56 6.82
C LEU A 118 37.08 -8.93 7.86
N GLN A 119 37.68 -8.36 8.90
CA GLN A 119 36.99 -7.64 9.96
C GLN A 119 36.55 -6.26 9.46
N LEU A 120 35.25 -5.95 9.55
CA LEU A 120 34.84 -4.58 9.89
C LEU A 120 33.53 -4.61 10.69
N SER A 121 33.63 -4.12 11.92
CA SER A 121 32.56 -4.07 12.91
C SER A 121 31.54 -2.97 12.62
N ARG A 122 30.25 -3.30 12.65
CA ARG A 122 29.22 -2.39 13.19
C ARG A 122 27.98 -3.17 13.62
N LYS A 123 27.71 -3.16 14.93
CA LYS A 123 26.46 -3.62 15.54
C LYS A 123 25.32 -2.70 15.13
N TYR A 124 24.22 -3.25 14.63
CA TYR A 124 22.87 -2.71 14.81
C TYR A 124 21.91 -3.87 15.06
N SER A 125 21.31 -3.86 16.26
CA SER A 125 20.19 -4.72 16.66
C SER A 125 18.91 -3.93 16.42
N GLY A 126 17.99 -4.49 15.64
CA GLY A 126 16.71 -3.89 15.31
C GLY A 126 15.91 -4.83 14.43
N HIS A 127 15.14 -5.71 15.05
CA HIS A 127 14.27 -6.68 14.38
C HIS A 127 13.04 -5.94 13.83
N GLY A 128 13.12 -5.46 12.59
CA GLY A 128 12.00 -4.91 11.84
C GLY A 128 11.55 -5.91 10.78
N SER A 129 10.41 -6.57 10.97
CA SER A 129 9.82 -7.44 9.95
C SER A 129 9.36 -6.59 8.77
N ARG A 130 10.07 -6.69 7.63
CA ARG A 130 9.70 -6.07 6.37
C ARG A 130 8.65 -6.95 5.69
N VAL A 131 7.39 -6.51 5.68
CA VAL A 131 6.37 -7.12 4.83
C VAL A 131 6.40 -6.45 3.46
N ASN A 132 7.00 -7.12 2.48
CA ASN A 132 6.82 -6.77 1.07
C ASN A 132 5.46 -7.31 0.62
N ALA A 133 4.40 -6.51 0.75
CA ALA A 133 3.10 -6.83 0.19
C ALA A 133 3.09 -6.50 -1.33
N GLY A 134 3.71 -7.36 -2.13
CA GLY A 134 3.49 -7.39 -3.58
C GLY A 134 2.20 -8.15 -3.89
N ILE A 135 1.03 -7.52 -3.70
CA ILE A 135 -0.26 -8.15 -4.02
C ILE A 135 -0.59 -7.86 -5.49
N TRP A 136 -0.37 -8.88 -6.32
CA TRP A 136 -0.81 -8.96 -7.71
C TRP A 136 -2.24 -9.49 -7.76
N ILE A 137 -3.28 -8.66 -7.85
CA ILE A 137 -4.64 -9.14 -8.18
C ILE A 137 -5.35 -8.17 -9.14
N PHE A 138 -5.86 -8.77 -10.20
CA PHE A 138 -6.48 -8.25 -11.41
C PHE A 138 -7.63 -7.24 -11.19
N GLY A 139 -7.51 -6.07 -11.79
CA GLY A 139 -8.65 -5.22 -12.14
C GLY A 139 -9.14 -5.55 -13.56
N LEU A 140 -9.92 -6.62 -13.70
CA LEU A 140 -10.89 -6.80 -14.80
C LEU A 140 -11.88 -7.91 -14.40
N ILE A 141 -13.08 -7.53 -13.99
CA ILE A 141 -14.26 -8.40 -14.16
C ILE A 141 -15.18 -7.65 -15.12
N SER A 142 -14.95 -7.92 -16.40
CA SER A 142 -16.01 -7.86 -17.39
C SER A 142 -16.95 -9.03 -17.09
N LEU A 143 -18.21 -8.73 -16.78
CA LEU A 143 -19.28 -9.72 -16.89
C LEU A 143 -20.31 -9.17 -17.86
N LEU A 144 -20.06 -9.42 -19.15
CA LEU A 144 -21.14 -9.59 -20.12
C LEU A 144 -21.96 -10.80 -19.66
N ILE A 145 -23.21 -10.57 -19.29
CA ILE A 145 -24.26 -11.58 -19.38
C ILE A 145 -25.07 -11.22 -20.62
N PHE A 146 -25.09 -12.14 -21.58
CA PHE A 146 -26.02 -12.13 -22.70
C PHE A 146 -27.46 -12.11 -22.17
N MET A 147 -28.26 -11.18 -22.68
CA MET A 147 -29.62 -11.37 -23.19
C MET A 147 -29.89 -10.25 -24.19
#